data_AF-A0A4P6GR70-F1
#
_entry.id   AF-A0A4P6GR70-F1
#
_cell.length_a   1.000
_cell.length_b   1.000
_cell.length_c   1.000
_cell.angle_alpha   90.00
_cell.angle_beta   90.00
_cell.angle_gamma   90.00
#
_symmetry.space_group_name_H-M   'P 1'
#
loop_
_entity.id
_entity.type
_entity.pdbx_description
1 polymer ?
#
loop_
_entity_poly.entity_id
_entity_poly.type
_entity_poly.pdbx_seq_one_letter_code
_entity_poly.pdbx_strand_id
1 'polypeptide(L)' 'MNWPSASAFFDMGGYGLYVWGSYAVTALLMAAEPWHVARRQRRALARAAGEAVDTELQP' A
#
# COMPACT_ATOMS: atom_id res chain seq x y z
N MET A 1 23.11 0.13 -21.16
CA MET A 1 21.62 0.09 -21.12
C MET A 1 21.10 1.52 -21.02
N ASN A 2 20.58 2.09 -22.11
CA ASN A 2 19.83 3.34 -22.07
C ASN A 2 18.43 3.02 -21.54
N TRP A 3 18.15 3.33 -20.27
CA TRP A 3 16.78 3.36 -19.79
C TRP A 3 16.12 4.58 -20.43
N PRO A 4 15.17 4.42 -21.36
CA PRO A 4 14.42 5.57 -21.84
C PRO A 4 13.71 6.13 -20.62
N SER A 5 14.10 7.33 -20.23
CA SER A 5 13.59 7.98 -19.03
C SER A 5 12.05 8.07 -19.08
N ALA A 6 11.43 8.51 -17.98
CA ALA A 6 9.99 8.82 -17.97
C ALA A 6 9.57 9.81 -19.09
N SER A 7 10.50 10.42 -19.84
CA SER A 7 10.23 11.12 -21.10
C SER A 7 9.57 10.25 -22.18
N ALA A 8 9.95 8.97 -22.34
CA ALA A 8 9.33 8.08 -23.32
C ALA A 8 7.84 7.80 -23.02
N PHE A 9 7.43 8.05 -21.78
CA PHE A 9 6.04 7.97 -21.33
C PHE A 9 5.16 9.08 -21.90
N PHE A 10 5.72 10.30 -21.96
CA PHE A 10 5.05 11.47 -22.53
C PHE A 10 5.13 11.47 -24.06
N ASP A 11 6.20 10.92 -24.64
CA ASP A 11 6.39 10.81 -26.09
C ASP A 11 5.45 9.79 -26.76
N MET A 12 4.80 8.89 -26.00
CA MET A 12 3.82 7.92 -26.54
C MET A 12 2.46 8.52 -26.94
N GLY A 13 2.29 9.86 -26.88
CA GLY A 13 1.12 10.54 -27.45
C GLY A 13 -0.22 10.15 -26.82
N GLY A 14 -0.24 9.84 -25.52
CA GLY A 14 -1.46 9.50 -24.77
C GLY A 14 -1.68 8.00 -24.49
N TYR A 15 -1.01 7.10 -25.22
CA TYR A 15 -1.09 5.65 -24.95
C TYR A 15 -0.43 5.24 -23.62
N GLY A 16 0.54 6.02 -23.16
CA GLY A 16 1.23 5.78 -21.89
C GLY A 16 0.28 5.78 -20.68
N LEU A 17 -0.77 6.60 -20.71
CA LEU A 17 -1.80 6.67 -19.67
C LEU A 17 -2.57 5.36 -19.52
N TYR A 18 -2.89 4.66 -20.63
CA TYR A 18 -3.59 3.38 -20.57
C TYR A 18 -2.73 2.27 -19.98
N VAL A 19 -1.47 2.18 -20.42
CA VAL A 19 -0.53 1.16 -19.94
C VAL A 19 -0.28 1.37 -18.45
N TRP A 20 0.14 2.56 -18.05
CA TRP A 20 0.48 2.81 -16.64
C TRP A 20 -0.73 2.94 -15.74
N GLY A 21 -1.87 3.40 -16.27
CA GLY A 21 -3.14 3.32 -15.57
C GLY A 21 -3.48 1.88 -15.21
N SER A 22 -3.36 0.94 -16.15
CA SER A 22 -3.62 -0.48 -15.89
C SER A 22 -2.65 -1.08 -14.87
N TYR A 23 -1.35 -0.78 -14.98
CA TYR A 23 -0.36 -1.19 -13.98
C TYR A 23 -0.63 -0.60 -12.60
N ALA A 24 -0.99 0.68 -12.52
CA ALA A 24 -1.33 1.36 -11.28
C ALA A 24 -2.59 0.77 -10.63
N VAL A 25 -3.64 0.50 -11.41
CA VAL A 25 -4.86 -0.18 -10.93
C VAL A 25 -4.53 -1.58 -10.42
N THR A 26 -3.71 -2.35 -11.15
CA THR A 26 -3.30 -3.68 -10.73
C THR A 26 -2.48 -3.64 -9.43
N ALA A 27 -1.53 -2.71 -9.33
CA ALA A 27 -0.73 -2.51 -8.12
C ALA A 27 -1.61 -2.08 -6.94
N LEU A 28 -2.61 -1.23 -7.16
CA LEU A 28 -3.58 -0.81 -6.14
C LEU A 28 -4.38 -2.02 -5.63
N LEU A 29 -4.86 -2.89 -6.53
CA LEU A 29 -5.58 -4.10 -6.16
C LEU A 29 -4.69 -5.06 -5.36
N MET A 30 -3.44 -5.28 -5.79
CA MET A 30 -2.47 -6.08 -5.03
C MET A 30 -2.14 -5.47 -3.66
N ALA A 31 -2.15 -4.14 -3.54
CA ALA A 31 -1.87 -3.45 -2.29
C ALA A 31 -3.09 -3.36 -1.35
N ALA A 32 -4.31 -3.50 -1.87
CA ALA A 32 -5.53 -3.38 -1.09
C ALA A 32 -5.62 -4.46 0.00
N GLU A 33 -5.38 -5.73 -0.36
CA GLU A 33 -5.42 -6.85 0.59
C GLU A 33 -4.42 -6.69 1.76
N PRO A 34 -3.11 -6.49 1.53
CA PRO A 34 -2.16 -6.29 2.62
C PRO A 34 -2.45 -5.00 3.41
N TRP A 35 -3.01 -3.97 2.79
CA TRP A 35 -3.44 -2.78 3.51
C TRP A 35 -4.56 -3.09 4.52
N HIS A 36 -5.57 -3.85 4.11
CA HIS A 36 -6.64 -4.28 5.00
C HIS A 36 -6.13 -5.14 6.16
N VAL A 37 -5.22 -6.08 5.88
CA VAL A 37 -4.60 -6.92 6.89
C VAL A 37 -3.74 -6.08 7.85
N ALA A 38 -2.90 -5.18 7.34
CA ALA A 38 -2.06 -4.30 8.15
C ALA A 38 -2.90 -3.39 9.05
N ARG A 39 -4.04 -2.87 8.57
CA ARG A 39 -4.97 -2.09 9.41
C ARG A 39 -5.55 -2.93 10.55
N ARG A 40 -5.92 -4.18 10.29
CA ARG A 40 -6.44 -5.10 11.33
C ARG A 40 -5.35 -5.47 12.34
N GLN A 41 -4.14 -5.78 11.85
CA GLN A 41 -2.99 -6.07 12.69
C GLN A 41 -2.66 -4.90 13.62
N ARG A 42 -2.61 -3.67 13.10
CA ARG A 42 -2.39 -2.46 13.90
C ARG A 42 -3.43 -2.29 15.00
N ARG A 43 -4.70 -2.56 14.72
CA ARG A 43 -5.78 -2.50 15.71
C ARG A 43 -5.65 -3.59 16.78
N ALA A 44 -5.27 -4.80 16.39
CA ALA A 44 -5.03 -5.90 17.33
C ALA A 44 -3.85 -5.60 18.26
N LEU A 45 -2.74 -5.10 17.71
CA LEU A 45 -1.57 -4.68 18.49
C LEU A 45 -1.90 -3.54 19.46
N ALA A 46 -2.67 -2.54 19.02
CA ALA A 46 -3.10 -1.45 19.88
C ALA A 46 -3.98 -1.91 21.05
N ARG A 47 -4.85 -2.93 20.83
CA ARG A 47 -5.67 -3.52 21.89
C ARG A 47 -4.84 -4.34 22.88
N ALA A 48 -3.95 -5.19 22.38
CA ALA A 48 -3.06 -5.99 23.22
C ALA A 48 -2.13 -5.11 24.07
N ALA A 49 -1.66 -3.99 23.53
CA ALA A 49 -0.89 -3.01 24.29
C ALA A 49 -1.73 -2.32 25.39
N GLY A 50 -3.01 -2.04 25.12
CA GLY A 50 -3.94 -1.51 26.12
C GLY A 50 -4.26 -2.51 27.24
N GLU A 51 -4.56 -3.75 26.89
CA GLU A 51 -4.83 -4.83 27.87
C GLU A 51 -3.61 -5.14 28.76
N ALA A 52 -2.40 -5.09 28.20
CA ALA A 52 -1.17 -5.26 29.00
C ALA A 52 -0.99 -4.12 30.03
N VAL A 53 -1.28 -2.88 29.64
CA VAL A 53 -1.22 -1.71 30.53
C VAL A 53 -2.31 -1.78 31.62
N ASP A 54 -3.54 -2.16 31.26
CA ASP A 54 -4.63 -2.32 32.23
C ASP A 54 -4.37 -3.48 33.20
N THR A 55 -3.74 -4.56 32.74
CA THR A 55 -3.33 -5.71 33.57
C THR A 55 -2.22 -5.33 34.56
N GLU A 56 -1.24 -4.50 34.17
CA GLU A 56 -0.21 -4.01 35.09
C GLU A 56 -0.76 -2.99 36.13
N LEU A 57 -1.87 -2.32 35.83
CA LEU A 57 -2.53 -1.38 36.74
C LEU A 57 -3.49 -2.04 37.75
N GLN A 58 -3.87 -3.30 37.56
CA GLN A 58 -4.64 -4.09 38.53
C GLN A 58 -3.74 -5.16 39.20
N PRO A 59 -3.16 -4.86 40.39
CA PRO A 59 -2.39 -5.82 41.18
C PRO A 59 -3.24 -6.86 41.90
#